data_AF-A0A2N5IQH1-F1
#
_entry.id   AF-A0A2N5IQH1-F1
#
_cell.length_a   1.000
_cell.length_b   1.000
_cell.length_c   1.000
_cell.angle_alpha   90.00
_cell.angle_beta   90.00
_cell.angle_gamma   90.00
#
_symmetry.space_group_name_H-M   'P 1'
#
loop_
_entity.id
_entity.type
_entity.pdbx_description
1 polymer ?
#
loop_
_entity_poly.entity_id
_entity_poly.type
_entity_poly.pdbx_seq_one_letter_code
_entity_poly.pdbx_strand_id
1 'polypeptide(L)'
;MADLIITDSARKPIASLDDYELDLAYGSDENDFKLTCLPQPAAGALIMMDGTEYGGMVTVRNTDGSVEGPTWHGMLSRRILQPDAGKDYLTVSGNAATILNTLFKRIGLDTLFTADASTVTIGSWQFDRYTDAYTGITKMLTANNAKLRLTWLDGHVHAIAKPVDHYGDTIDSDLLTFQASLDSQPVNHLIGLGQGDLHERVVVHWYADANGKVSQSKTLTGLAEYTAIYDYSNAQADELNEKTKEKLEELQIQGGVSVTLNDRSLSMDVGDTVTGRDNQLGITITVPISKKIVKVNNGIMGVDYECGTADGVTTSLSGTAESGGSGATYYADGTTITMKNNTFSAVVTPSRVDGVEKTATDAYTLASGFSAEIGKAQQTAAEANAIAAANVAAITAALPLSASRNGQAVHLTAAEATVNGSGLMSAADKKKLDGLENYTLPAATNGMIGGVKPDGSTITVNDDGVITAHVTSAGGGPVMPIGYVVMNTTGANPTVDFGGTWEQRPSLGAYVWERTK
;
A
#
# COMPACT_ATOMS: atom_id res chain seq x y z
N MET A 1 13.56 9.84 -13.57
CA MET A 1 14.60 9.31 -12.69
C MET A 1 15.17 10.50 -11.94
N ALA A 2 15.45 10.34 -10.66
CA ALA A 2 16.18 11.36 -9.90
C ALA A 2 17.66 11.06 -10.11
N ASP A 3 18.38 11.92 -10.82
CA ASP A 3 19.81 11.76 -11.05
C ASP A 3 20.56 12.36 -9.86
N LEU A 4 21.38 11.55 -9.18
CA LEU A 4 22.20 12.00 -8.06
C LEU A 4 23.61 12.36 -8.56
N ILE A 5 23.97 13.63 -8.41
CA ILE A 5 25.30 14.12 -8.74
C ILE A 5 26.23 13.96 -7.54
N ILE A 6 27.43 13.45 -7.79
CA ILE A 6 28.52 13.38 -6.82
C ILE A 6 29.66 14.28 -7.28
N THR A 7 30.20 15.05 -6.35
CA THR A 7 31.40 15.87 -6.57
C THR A 7 32.63 15.29 -5.89
N ASP A 8 33.81 15.73 -6.30
CA ASP A 8 35.02 15.58 -5.48
C ASP A 8 35.06 16.60 -4.32
N SER A 9 36.10 16.55 -3.49
CA SER A 9 36.29 17.50 -2.39
C SER A 9 36.57 18.94 -2.85
N ALA A 10 36.85 19.15 -4.14
CA ALA A 10 36.97 20.46 -4.76
C ALA A 10 35.65 20.95 -5.37
N ARG A 11 34.54 20.23 -5.15
CA ARG A 11 33.18 20.50 -5.65
C ARG A 11 33.03 20.38 -7.17
N LYS A 12 33.96 19.68 -7.83
CA LYS A 12 33.84 19.37 -9.25
C LYS A 12 32.95 18.13 -9.39
N PRO A 13 31.90 18.14 -10.23
CA PRO A 13 31.13 16.94 -10.53
C PRO A 13 32.02 15.84 -11.11
N ILE A 14 31.90 14.63 -10.57
CA ILE A 14 32.69 13.45 -10.98
C ILE A 14 31.82 12.26 -11.40
N ALA A 15 30.56 12.21 -10.97
CA ALA A 15 29.62 11.16 -11.35
C ALA A 15 28.17 11.66 -11.33
N SER A 16 27.33 11.03 -12.14
CA SER A 16 25.87 11.06 -12.06
C SER A 16 25.40 9.63 -11.89
N LEU A 17 24.58 9.36 -10.88
CA LEU A 17 24.09 8.03 -10.54
C LEU A 17 22.58 7.93 -10.74
N ASP A 18 22.16 6.82 -11.31
CA ASP A 18 20.76 6.38 -11.46
C ASP A 18 20.41 5.18 -10.56
N ASP A 19 21.42 4.40 -10.14
CA ASP A 19 21.31 3.28 -9.20
C ASP A 19 21.88 3.62 -7.82
N TYR A 20 21.01 3.97 -6.88
CA TYR A 20 21.35 4.29 -5.50
C TYR A 20 20.14 4.16 -4.57
N GLU A 21 20.43 4.02 -3.28
CA GLU A 21 19.44 4.17 -2.20
C GLU A 21 19.79 5.40 -1.37
N LEU A 22 18.86 6.33 -1.22
CA LEU A 22 19.02 7.54 -0.41
C LEU A 22 17.90 7.61 0.61
N ASP A 23 18.26 7.83 1.87
CA ASP A 23 17.37 8.29 2.93
C ASP A 23 17.90 9.64 3.40
N LEU A 24 17.14 10.71 3.21
CA LEU A 24 17.54 12.08 3.51
C LEU A 24 16.40 12.79 4.21
N ALA A 25 16.66 13.36 5.37
CA ALA A 25 15.65 14.11 6.12
C ALA A 25 16.18 15.45 6.58
N TYR A 26 15.28 16.44 6.62
CA TYR A 26 15.58 17.76 7.15
C TYR A 26 14.33 18.43 7.71
N GLY A 27 14.54 19.29 8.71
CA GLY A 27 13.47 19.93 9.44
C GLY A 27 13.67 19.85 10.95
N SER A 28 12.60 19.50 11.67
CA SER A 28 12.65 19.16 13.09
C SER A 28 13.42 17.88 13.33
N ASP A 29 14.18 17.82 14.43
CA ASP A 29 14.88 16.65 15.01
C ASP A 29 15.91 15.86 14.14
N GLU A 30 15.87 15.98 12.82
CA GLU A 30 16.73 15.27 11.87
C GLU A 30 17.18 16.21 10.74
N ASN A 31 18.47 16.19 10.38
CA ASN A 31 19.07 17.04 9.34
C ASN A 31 20.28 16.38 8.66
N ASP A 32 20.16 15.09 8.36
CA ASP A 32 21.22 14.28 7.79
C ASP A 32 20.69 13.36 6.68
N PHE A 33 21.61 12.59 6.10
CA PHE A 33 21.30 11.61 5.09
C PHE A 33 22.15 10.35 5.27
N LYS A 34 21.62 9.25 4.74
CA LYS A 34 22.32 8.01 4.47
C LYS A 34 22.16 7.65 3.00
N LEU A 35 23.28 7.40 2.32
CA LEU A 35 23.33 7.05 0.90
C LEU A 35 24.08 5.73 0.70
N THR A 36 23.48 4.79 0.01
CA THR A 36 24.13 3.57 -0.47
C THR A 36 24.29 3.65 -1.98
N CYS A 37 25.52 3.65 -2.46
CA CYS A 37 25.84 3.67 -3.89
C CYS A 37 27.25 3.14 -4.18
N LEU A 38 27.52 2.79 -5.43
CA LEU A 38 28.84 2.37 -5.90
C LEU A 38 29.31 3.20 -7.10
N PRO A 39 30.57 3.67 -7.12
CA PRO A 39 31.54 3.63 -6.04
C PRO A 39 31.15 4.59 -4.89
N GLN A 40 31.54 4.22 -3.67
CA GLN A 40 31.27 5.01 -2.48
C GLN A 40 31.97 6.40 -2.55
N PRO A 41 31.23 7.52 -2.38
CA PRO A 41 31.83 8.85 -2.37
C PRO A 41 32.89 9.01 -1.27
N ALA A 42 33.90 9.84 -1.54
CA ALA A 42 34.91 10.17 -0.54
C ALA A 42 34.34 11.14 0.52
N ALA A 43 34.91 11.13 1.73
CA ALA A 43 34.61 12.17 2.71
C ALA A 43 34.99 13.57 2.15
N GLY A 44 34.10 14.54 2.34
CA GLY A 44 34.19 15.88 1.75
C GLY A 44 33.56 16.01 0.36
N ALA A 45 33.15 14.91 -0.28
CA ALA A 45 32.32 14.97 -1.49
C ALA A 45 30.95 15.57 -1.16
N LEU A 46 30.41 16.36 -2.07
CA LEU A 46 29.00 16.75 -2.03
C LEU A 46 28.16 15.79 -2.87
N ILE A 47 26.96 15.50 -2.37
CA ILE A 47 25.90 14.81 -3.10
C ILE A 47 24.74 15.78 -3.32
N MET A 48 24.12 15.77 -4.50
CA MET A 48 23.00 16.67 -4.78
C MET A 48 22.09 16.18 -5.91
N MET A 49 20.85 16.63 -5.88
CA MET A 49 19.95 16.62 -7.04
C MET A 49 19.71 18.07 -7.47
N ASP A 50 20.13 18.41 -8.69
CA ASP A 50 20.12 19.78 -9.21
C ASP A 50 18.72 20.42 -9.13
N GLY A 51 18.67 21.68 -8.67
CA GLY A 51 17.43 22.44 -8.55
C GLY A 51 16.54 22.04 -7.36
N THR A 52 16.98 21.11 -6.53
CA THR A 52 16.25 20.66 -5.33
C THR A 52 17.01 21.01 -4.04
N GLU A 53 16.37 20.76 -2.90
CA GLU A 53 16.99 20.86 -1.57
C GLU A 53 17.72 19.58 -1.15
N TYR A 54 17.70 18.56 -2.01
CA TYR A 54 18.15 17.22 -1.69
C TYR A 54 19.65 17.12 -1.95
N GLY A 55 20.41 17.22 -0.88
CA GLY A 55 21.85 17.11 -0.94
C GLY A 55 22.51 17.38 0.40
N GLY A 56 23.81 17.18 0.42
CA GLY A 56 24.63 17.29 1.61
C GLY A 56 26.10 17.00 1.34
N MET A 57 26.87 16.93 2.42
CA MET A 57 28.29 16.63 2.37
C MET A 57 28.57 15.29 3.03
N VAL A 58 29.31 14.42 2.36
CA VAL A 58 29.70 13.13 2.93
C VAL A 58 30.74 13.34 4.03
N THR A 59 30.46 12.81 5.23
CA THR A 59 31.38 12.92 6.39
C THR A 59 31.78 11.57 6.95
N VAL A 60 30.97 10.53 6.75
CA VAL A 60 31.20 9.18 7.26
C VAL A 60 31.12 8.18 6.10
N ARG A 61 32.01 7.18 6.12
CA ARG A 61 32.02 6.05 5.20
C ARG A 61 31.93 4.76 6.02
N ASN A 62 30.91 3.95 5.74
CA ASN A 62 30.66 2.72 6.44
C ASN A 62 31.19 1.50 5.67
N THR A 63 31.46 0.42 6.39
CA THR A 63 31.93 -0.86 5.82
C THR A 63 30.84 -1.62 5.06
N ASP A 64 29.56 -1.30 5.30
CA ASP A 64 28.40 -1.85 4.59
C ASP A 64 28.20 -1.24 3.20
N GLY A 65 29.05 -0.28 2.80
CA GLY A 65 28.98 0.43 1.52
C GLY A 65 28.23 1.75 1.57
N SER A 66 27.54 2.07 2.67
CA SER A 66 26.81 3.33 2.84
C SER A 66 27.71 4.50 3.24
N VAL A 67 27.29 5.72 2.93
CA VAL A 67 27.89 6.98 3.42
C VAL A 67 26.84 7.81 4.13
N GLU A 68 27.29 8.61 5.09
CA GLU A 68 26.41 9.48 5.86
C GLU A 68 26.99 10.90 5.96
N GLY A 69 26.10 11.86 6.16
CA GLY A 69 26.52 13.23 6.40
C GLY A 69 25.37 14.21 6.59
N PRO A 70 25.71 15.47 6.93
CA PRO A 70 24.70 16.50 7.09
C PRO A 70 24.10 16.89 5.74
N THR A 71 22.80 17.15 5.71
CA THR A 71 22.17 17.86 4.59
C THR A 71 22.63 19.33 4.56
N TRP A 72 22.18 20.12 3.59
CA TRP A 72 22.39 21.58 3.61
C TRP A 72 21.93 22.21 4.93
N HIS A 73 20.78 21.77 5.44
CA HIS A 73 20.23 22.17 6.74
C HIS A 73 21.15 21.70 7.88
N GLY A 74 21.64 20.45 7.81
CA GLY A 74 22.60 19.90 8.75
C GLY A 74 23.95 20.63 8.79
N MET A 75 24.38 21.20 7.68
CA MET A 75 25.61 22.01 7.65
C MET A 75 25.45 23.32 8.43
N LEU A 76 24.25 23.90 8.41
CA LEU A 76 23.91 25.07 9.22
C LEU A 76 23.75 24.69 10.71
N SER A 77 23.11 23.57 11.03
CA SER A 77 22.94 23.13 12.43
C SER A 77 24.26 22.75 13.12
N ARG A 78 25.29 22.43 12.34
CA ARG A 78 26.67 22.20 12.83
C ARG A 78 27.50 23.48 12.99
N ARG A 79 26.88 24.66 12.99
CA ARG A 79 27.52 25.96 13.20
C ARG A 79 26.79 26.72 14.29
N ILE A 80 27.54 27.46 15.11
CA ILE A 80 26.98 28.25 16.21
C ILE A 80 26.98 29.73 15.85
N LEU A 81 25.82 30.36 16.03
CA LEU A 81 25.67 31.79 16.06
C LEU A 81 25.92 32.28 17.48
N GLN A 82 26.99 33.06 17.63
CA GLN A 82 27.36 33.64 18.92
C GLN A 82 27.37 35.17 18.84
N PRO A 83 27.20 35.86 20.00
CA PRO A 83 27.38 37.31 20.09
C PRO A 83 28.76 37.76 19.62
N ASP A 84 28.86 39.02 19.21
CA ASP A 84 30.16 39.65 18.97
C ASP A 84 30.98 39.77 20.24
N ALA A 85 32.30 39.82 20.10
CA ALA A 85 33.19 40.01 21.24
C ALA A 85 32.80 41.27 22.03
N GLY A 86 32.47 41.09 23.30
CA GLY A 86 32.01 42.17 24.20
C GLY A 86 30.54 42.57 24.04
N LYS A 87 29.73 41.78 23.33
CA LYS A 87 28.26 41.92 23.26
C LYS A 87 27.56 40.75 23.94
N ASP A 88 26.39 41.03 24.51
CA ASP A 88 25.59 40.01 25.19
C ASP A 88 24.83 39.13 24.20
N TYR A 89 24.35 39.73 23.10
CA TYR A 89 23.55 39.09 22.07
C TYR A 89 24.03 39.42 20.65
N LEU A 90 23.73 38.52 19.71
CA LEU A 90 23.78 38.81 18.29
C LEU A 90 22.44 39.41 17.87
N THR A 91 22.46 40.58 17.25
CA THR A 91 21.27 41.24 16.71
C THR A 91 21.41 41.55 15.24
N VAL A 92 20.30 41.47 14.51
CA VAL A 92 20.24 41.76 13.07
C VAL A 92 18.96 42.52 12.74
N SER A 93 18.98 43.26 11.63
CA SER A 93 17.80 43.91 11.07
C SER A 93 18.04 44.26 9.59
N GLY A 94 16.95 44.44 8.85
CA GLY A 94 16.99 44.77 7.42
C GLY A 94 16.60 43.61 6.51
N ASN A 95 17.08 43.63 5.27
CA ASN A 95 16.70 42.64 4.26
C ASN A 95 17.25 41.24 4.60
N ALA A 96 16.39 40.21 4.49
CA ALA A 96 16.74 38.85 4.85
C ALA A 96 17.94 38.27 4.06
N ALA A 97 18.07 38.61 2.76
CA ALA A 97 19.19 38.13 1.94
C ALA A 97 20.53 38.68 2.44
N THR A 98 20.58 39.96 2.77
CA THR A 98 21.77 40.61 3.34
C THR A 98 22.13 40.01 4.69
N ILE A 99 21.13 39.75 5.54
CA ILE A 99 21.32 39.12 6.84
C ILE A 99 21.89 37.70 6.65
N LEU A 100 21.27 36.86 5.82
CA LEU A 100 21.72 35.49 5.58
C LEU A 100 23.16 35.44 5.06
N ASN A 101 23.53 36.26 4.07
CA ASN A 101 24.91 36.35 3.59
C ASN A 101 25.89 36.78 4.69
N THR A 102 25.48 37.70 5.58
CA THR A 102 26.29 38.10 6.73
C THR A 102 26.47 36.95 7.72
N LEU A 103 25.42 36.17 7.97
CA LEU A 103 25.46 35.00 8.86
C LEU A 103 26.33 33.88 8.26
N PHE A 104 26.21 33.57 6.97
CA PHE A 104 27.05 32.58 6.30
C PHE A 104 28.53 32.94 6.37
N LYS A 105 28.87 34.21 6.17
CA LYS A 105 30.24 34.70 6.33
C LYS A 105 30.71 34.60 7.78
N ARG A 106 29.86 34.95 8.75
CA ARG A 106 30.17 34.81 10.18
C ARG A 106 30.52 33.37 10.54
N ILE A 107 29.79 32.38 10.01
CA ILE A 107 29.98 30.96 10.32
C ILE A 107 30.92 30.22 9.35
N GLY A 108 31.58 30.95 8.44
CA GLY A 108 32.57 30.42 7.51
C GLY A 108 31.98 29.48 6.44
N LEU A 109 30.73 29.69 6.05
CA LEU A 109 30.04 28.92 5.01
C LEU A 109 29.76 29.73 3.73
N ASP A 110 30.18 30.99 3.65
CA ASP A 110 29.99 31.90 2.50
C ASP A 110 30.69 31.46 1.21
N THR A 111 31.58 30.48 1.28
CA THR A 111 32.17 29.87 0.08
C THR A 111 31.25 28.84 -0.58
N LEU A 112 30.27 28.31 0.14
CA LEU A 112 29.34 27.28 -0.32
C LEU A 112 27.90 27.80 -0.36
N PHE A 113 27.50 28.59 0.62
CA PHE A 113 26.16 29.15 0.76
C PHE A 113 26.12 30.59 0.25
N THR A 114 25.09 30.91 -0.51
CA THR A 114 24.78 32.26 -0.97
C THR A 114 23.30 32.54 -0.75
N ALA A 115 22.95 33.74 -0.29
CA ALA A 115 21.55 34.11 -0.15
C ALA A 115 21.03 34.83 -1.41
N ASP A 116 19.87 34.38 -1.89
CA ASP A 116 19.19 34.99 -3.04
C ASP A 116 18.40 36.23 -2.63
N ALA A 117 18.09 37.06 -3.63
CA ALA A 117 17.24 38.22 -3.43
C ALA A 117 15.90 37.83 -2.76
N SER A 118 15.56 38.56 -1.71
CA SER A 118 14.36 38.29 -0.90
C SER A 118 13.56 39.56 -0.68
N THR A 119 12.24 39.44 -0.69
CA THR A 119 11.31 40.52 -0.28
C THR A 119 11.10 40.58 1.23
N VAL A 120 11.59 39.58 1.98
CA VAL A 120 11.43 39.49 3.43
C VAL A 120 12.35 40.51 4.12
N THR A 121 11.78 41.29 5.02
CA THR A 121 12.50 42.27 5.85
C THR A 121 12.33 41.89 7.31
N ILE A 122 13.45 41.81 8.03
CA ILE A 122 13.51 41.46 9.44
C ILE A 122 13.59 42.75 10.25
N GLY A 123 12.73 42.87 11.27
CA GLY A 123 12.82 43.92 12.29
C GLY A 123 14.10 43.80 13.13
N SER A 124 14.16 44.48 14.27
CA SER A 124 15.24 44.23 15.24
C SER A 124 15.07 42.82 15.83
N TRP A 125 15.86 41.87 15.36
CA TRP A 125 15.86 40.50 15.85
C TRP A 125 17.06 40.24 16.75
N GLN A 126 16.82 39.55 17.86
CA GLN A 126 17.84 39.08 18.79
C GLN A 126 17.87 37.55 18.75
N PHE A 127 19.04 36.97 18.46
CA PHE A 127 19.20 35.52 18.53
C PHE A 127 19.35 35.06 19.98
N ASP A 128 18.87 33.85 20.25
CA ASP A 128 19.25 33.09 21.44
C ASP A 128 20.78 32.99 21.53
N ARG A 129 21.30 33.10 22.75
CA ARG A 129 22.75 33.10 22.95
C ARG A 129 23.32 31.72 22.63
N TYR A 130 24.30 31.66 21.73
CA TYR A 130 24.95 30.41 21.29
C TYR A 130 24.00 29.37 20.65
N THR A 131 23.00 29.83 19.90
CA THR A 131 22.12 28.94 19.12
C THR A 131 22.83 28.38 17.88
N ASP A 132 22.44 27.18 17.42
CA ASP A 132 22.90 26.71 16.13
C ASP A 132 22.30 27.56 14.99
N ALA A 133 23.01 27.65 13.86
CA ALA A 133 22.65 28.58 12.81
C ALA A 133 21.33 28.20 12.13
N TYR A 134 21.01 26.91 12.01
CA TYR A 134 19.76 26.50 11.40
C TYR A 134 18.57 26.90 12.27
N THR A 135 18.58 26.52 13.56
CA THR A 135 17.55 26.87 14.53
C THR A 135 17.41 28.39 14.68
N GLY A 136 18.51 29.12 14.77
CA GLY A 136 18.48 30.58 14.88
C GLY A 136 17.85 31.24 13.65
N ILE A 137 18.24 30.82 12.44
CA ILE A 137 17.72 31.37 11.18
C ILE A 137 16.25 31.04 11.00
N THR A 138 15.83 29.80 11.25
CA THR A 138 14.43 29.40 11.12
C THR A 138 13.55 30.15 12.12
N LYS A 139 13.94 30.25 13.39
CA LYS A 139 13.22 31.07 14.39
C LYS A 139 13.07 32.53 13.94
N MET A 140 14.15 33.13 13.43
CA MET A 140 14.13 34.50 12.90
C MET A 140 13.13 34.66 11.75
N LEU A 141 13.14 33.74 10.79
CA LEU A 141 12.26 33.82 9.62
C LEU A 141 10.79 33.55 9.99
N THR A 142 10.53 32.54 10.82
CA THR A 142 9.18 32.20 11.30
C THR A 142 8.54 33.37 12.05
N ALA A 143 9.29 34.07 12.91
CA ALA A 143 8.81 35.26 13.61
C ALA A 143 8.44 36.43 12.67
N ASN A 144 8.86 36.36 11.39
CA ASN A 144 8.55 37.33 10.35
C ASN A 144 7.68 36.73 9.23
N ASN A 145 6.92 35.65 9.52
CA ASN A 145 6.04 34.96 8.59
C ASN A 145 6.73 34.52 7.28
N ALA A 146 7.98 34.08 7.42
CA ALA A 146 8.83 33.61 6.34
C ALA A 146 9.45 32.24 6.69
N LYS A 147 9.99 31.57 5.68
CA LYS A 147 10.67 30.28 5.77
C LYS A 147 12.01 30.33 5.03
N LEU A 148 12.90 29.39 5.38
CA LEU A 148 14.16 29.16 4.69
C LEU A 148 13.97 28.02 3.68
N ARG A 149 14.40 28.22 2.44
CA ARG A 149 14.54 27.16 1.44
C ARG A 149 15.99 27.10 0.98
N LEU A 150 16.56 25.90 0.86
CA LEU A 150 17.96 25.71 0.48
C LEU A 150 18.04 24.88 -0.80
N THR A 151 18.48 25.43 -1.92
CA THR A 151 18.55 24.73 -3.21
C THR A 151 19.94 24.71 -3.79
N TRP A 152 20.36 23.59 -4.38
CA TRP A 152 21.61 23.55 -5.14
C TRP A 152 21.43 24.16 -6.53
N LEU A 153 22.20 25.21 -6.83
CA LEU A 153 22.22 25.89 -8.13
C LEU A 153 23.59 26.53 -8.37
N ASP A 154 24.08 26.50 -9.61
CA ASP A 154 25.29 27.20 -10.06
C ASP A 154 26.53 27.01 -9.13
N GLY A 155 26.71 25.78 -8.62
CA GLY A 155 27.85 25.41 -7.77
C GLY A 155 27.77 25.85 -6.31
N HIS A 156 26.62 26.39 -5.88
CA HIS A 156 26.37 26.88 -4.53
C HIS A 156 25.07 26.32 -3.97
N VAL A 157 24.95 26.39 -2.64
CA VAL A 157 23.68 26.23 -1.93
C VAL A 157 23.03 27.61 -1.83
N HIS A 158 21.99 27.82 -2.62
CA HIS A 158 21.19 29.04 -2.63
C HIS A 158 20.19 29.01 -1.48
N ALA A 159 20.31 29.97 -0.57
CA ALA A 159 19.41 30.19 0.54
C ALA A 159 18.38 31.26 0.19
N ILE A 160 17.11 30.88 0.19
CA ILE A 160 16.00 31.73 -0.20
C ILE A 160 15.11 31.94 1.03
N ALA A 161 15.12 33.16 1.58
CA ALA A 161 14.11 33.59 2.53
C ALA A 161 12.86 34.01 1.74
N LYS A 162 11.75 33.30 1.91
CA LYS A 162 10.49 33.61 1.21
C LYS A 162 9.31 33.58 2.20
N PRO A 163 8.21 34.29 1.91
CA PRO A 163 6.97 34.16 2.68
C PRO A 163 6.51 32.69 2.79
N VAL A 164 5.82 32.38 3.88
CA VAL A 164 5.18 31.08 4.10
C VAL A 164 4.05 30.88 3.08
N ASP A 165 4.04 29.72 2.41
CA ASP A 165 2.94 29.31 1.53
C ASP A 165 1.89 28.51 2.33
N HIS A 166 0.64 28.53 1.86
CA HIS A 166 -0.48 27.83 2.51
C HIS A 166 -1.15 26.85 1.56
N TYR A 167 -1.33 25.61 2.01
CA TYR A 167 -1.91 24.51 1.25
C TYR A 167 -3.13 23.95 1.98
N GLY A 168 -4.31 24.49 1.69
CA GLY A 168 -5.57 24.08 2.33
C GLY A 168 -6.74 23.77 1.40
N ASP A 169 -6.74 24.38 0.21
CA ASP A 169 -7.79 24.19 -0.82
C ASP A 169 -7.24 23.52 -2.10
N THR A 170 -5.93 23.29 -2.17
CA THR A 170 -5.21 22.85 -3.38
C THR A 170 -4.86 21.37 -3.39
N ILE A 171 -4.97 20.69 -2.25
CA ILE A 171 -4.66 19.27 -2.13
C ILE A 171 -5.98 18.51 -2.01
N ASP A 172 -6.22 17.61 -2.96
CA ASP A 172 -7.39 16.73 -2.94
C ASP A 172 -7.32 15.83 -1.70
N SER A 173 -8.43 15.68 -0.98
CA SER A 173 -8.50 14.89 0.26
C SER A 173 -8.11 13.43 0.03
N ASP A 174 -8.27 12.94 -1.21
CA ASP A 174 -7.93 11.57 -1.59
C ASP A 174 -6.41 11.31 -1.68
N LEU A 175 -5.59 12.36 -1.69
CA LEU A 175 -4.11 12.28 -1.77
C LEU A 175 -3.42 12.42 -0.41
N LEU A 176 -4.19 12.65 0.65
CA LEU A 176 -3.71 12.91 2.01
C LEU A 176 -4.13 11.76 2.92
N THR A 177 -3.18 11.04 3.50
CA THR A 177 -3.50 10.21 4.67
C THR A 177 -3.44 11.10 5.89
N PHE A 178 -4.61 11.61 6.33
CA PHE A 178 -4.73 12.35 7.58
C PHE A 178 -4.92 11.40 8.75
N GLN A 179 -3.94 11.35 9.65
CA GLN A 179 -4.16 10.86 11.01
C GLN A 179 -4.14 12.06 11.92
N ALA A 180 -5.31 12.49 12.37
CA ALA A 180 -5.48 13.52 13.39
C ALA A 180 -5.99 12.85 14.67
N SER A 181 -5.28 13.06 15.78
CA SER A 181 -5.87 12.92 17.10
C SER A 181 -6.21 14.32 17.60
N LEU A 182 -7.35 14.50 18.27
CA LEU A 182 -7.63 15.71 19.03
C LEU A 182 -7.63 15.32 20.50
N ASP A 183 -6.72 15.87 21.30
CA ASP A 183 -6.95 15.87 22.74
C ASP A 183 -8.05 16.89 23.03
N SER A 184 -9.25 16.42 23.37
CA SER A 184 -10.39 17.29 23.67
C SER A 184 -10.23 18.06 24.98
N GLN A 185 -9.18 17.77 25.76
CA GLN A 185 -8.88 18.46 27.00
C GLN A 185 -7.36 18.50 27.23
N PRO A 186 -6.59 19.34 26.51
CA PRO A 186 -5.18 19.53 26.81
C PRO A 186 -5.01 20.24 28.17
N VAL A 187 -3.79 20.15 28.72
CA VAL A 187 -3.41 20.94 29.91
C VAL A 187 -3.69 22.40 29.63
N ASN A 188 -4.56 23.02 30.42
CA ASN A 188 -4.99 24.41 30.23
C ASN A 188 -4.69 25.29 31.45
N HIS A 189 -4.03 24.74 32.46
CA HIS A 189 -3.46 25.47 33.58
C HIS A 189 -2.08 24.91 33.89
N LEU A 190 -1.03 25.72 33.72
CA LEU A 190 0.34 25.32 34.06
C LEU A 190 0.85 26.13 35.25
N ILE A 191 1.30 25.42 36.27
CA ILE A 191 1.94 25.99 37.46
C ILE A 191 3.46 25.86 37.29
N GLY A 192 4.13 26.97 37.00
CA GLY A 192 5.58 27.04 36.93
C GLY A 192 6.19 27.17 38.32
N LEU A 193 7.14 26.30 38.65
CA LEU A 193 7.86 26.31 39.93
C LEU A 193 9.35 26.61 39.70
N GLY A 194 9.82 27.76 40.17
CA GLY A 194 11.20 28.22 40.05
C GLY A 194 12.03 28.01 41.32
N GLN A 195 13.03 28.86 41.52
CA GLN A 195 13.90 28.85 42.69
C GLN A 195 13.15 29.16 44.01
N GLY A 196 13.79 28.88 45.15
CA GLY A 196 13.29 29.17 46.49
C GLY A 196 12.57 27.99 47.14
N ASP A 197 12.44 28.04 48.46
CA ASP A 197 11.89 26.95 49.27
C ASP A 197 10.53 27.31 49.87
N LEU A 198 9.62 26.31 49.93
CA LEU A 198 8.31 26.43 50.57
C LEU A 198 7.54 27.68 50.11
N HIS A 199 7.28 28.63 51.02
CA HIS A 199 6.54 29.85 50.72
C HIS A 199 7.37 30.90 49.97
N GLU A 200 8.70 30.73 49.92
CA GLU A 200 9.63 31.60 49.18
C GLU A 200 9.85 31.09 47.76
N ARG A 201 9.29 29.93 47.40
CA ARG A 201 9.38 29.40 46.04
C ARG A 201 8.69 30.33 45.07
N VAL A 202 9.39 30.69 44.00
CA VAL A 202 8.83 31.47 42.90
C VAL A 202 7.82 30.60 42.17
N VAL A 203 6.57 31.06 42.12
CA VAL A 203 5.46 30.36 41.46
C VAL A 203 4.80 31.30 40.45
N VAL A 204 4.55 30.80 39.25
CA VAL A 204 3.79 31.50 38.21
C VAL A 204 2.68 30.62 37.70
N HIS A 205 1.57 31.23 37.29
CA HIS A 205 0.43 30.53 36.73
C HIS A 205 0.12 31.05 35.34
N TRP A 206 0.00 30.14 34.39
CA TRP A 206 -0.49 30.41 33.05
C TRP A 206 -1.71 29.54 32.76
N TYR A 207 -2.62 30.09 31.97
CA TYR A 207 -3.89 29.48 31.61
C TYR A 207 -4.10 29.54 30.11
N ALA A 208 -4.71 28.53 29.53
CA ALA A 208 -5.19 28.53 28.15
C ALA A 208 -6.73 28.62 28.13
N ASP A 209 -7.28 29.42 27.22
CA ASP A 209 -8.72 29.45 26.97
C ASP A 209 -9.19 28.30 26.06
N ALA A 210 -10.48 28.23 25.78
CA ALA A 210 -11.06 27.18 24.93
C ALA A 210 -10.50 27.16 23.49
N ASN A 211 -9.81 28.22 23.06
CA ASN A 211 -9.14 28.30 21.76
C ASN A 211 -7.62 28.08 21.87
N GLY A 212 -7.11 27.66 23.03
CA GLY A 212 -5.68 27.49 23.27
C GLY A 212 -4.91 28.80 23.45
N LYS A 213 -5.58 29.95 23.62
CA LYS A 213 -4.88 31.22 23.81
C LYS A 213 -4.36 31.32 25.24
N VAL A 214 -3.04 31.43 25.37
CA VAL A 214 -2.34 31.46 26.67
C VAL A 214 -2.33 32.86 27.30
N SER A 215 -2.72 32.96 28.56
CA SER A 215 -2.78 34.20 29.36
C SER A 215 -2.63 33.92 30.87
N GLN A 216 -2.47 34.97 31.69
CA GLN A 216 -2.49 34.83 33.15
C GLN A 216 -3.92 34.92 33.74
N SER A 217 -4.95 34.94 32.89
CA SER A 217 -6.35 34.96 33.32
C SER A 217 -6.94 33.55 33.29
N LYS A 218 -7.43 33.08 34.43
CA LYS A 218 -8.11 31.79 34.52
C LYS A 218 -9.46 31.83 33.80
N THR A 219 -9.59 31.05 32.74
CA THR A 219 -10.77 31.01 31.85
C THR A 219 -11.55 29.70 31.96
N LEU A 220 -10.88 28.58 32.23
CA LEU A 220 -11.49 27.26 32.41
C LEU A 220 -11.45 26.86 33.89
N THR A 221 -12.52 26.20 34.38
CA THR A 221 -12.70 25.86 35.80
C THR A 221 -13.42 24.52 35.95
N GLY A 222 -13.30 23.90 37.12
CA GLY A 222 -14.04 22.66 37.44
C GLY A 222 -13.59 21.51 36.56
N LEU A 223 -14.55 20.77 35.98
CA LEU A 223 -14.23 19.63 35.11
C LEU A 223 -13.46 20.03 33.84
N ALA A 224 -13.59 21.29 33.39
CA ALA A 224 -12.90 21.78 32.20
C ALA A 224 -11.44 22.17 32.47
N GLU A 225 -11.05 22.34 33.73
CA GLU A 225 -9.68 22.71 34.10
C GLU A 225 -8.80 21.46 34.16
N TYR A 226 -7.73 21.44 33.37
CA TYR A 226 -6.67 20.45 33.48
C TYR A 226 -5.37 21.16 33.87
N THR A 227 -5.00 21.00 35.13
CA THR A 227 -3.79 21.55 35.72
C THR A 227 -2.60 20.60 35.65
N ALA A 228 -1.43 21.11 35.26
CA ALA A 228 -0.14 20.45 35.39
C ALA A 228 0.90 21.36 36.08
N ILE A 229 2.03 20.77 36.46
CA ILE A 229 3.16 21.47 37.08
C ILE A 229 4.33 21.46 36.09
N TYR A 230 5.03 22.58 35.96
CA TYR A 230 6.31 22.67 35.27
C TYR A 230 7.39 23.02 36.28
N ASP A 231 8.21 22.05 36.64
CA ASP A 231 9.32 22.26 37.56
C ASP A 231 10.56 22.73 36.80
N TYR A 232 10.87 24.02 36.93
CA TYR A 232 12.06 24.65 36.36
C TYR A 232 12.95 25.17 37.48
N SER A 233 13.30 24.24 38.37
CA SER A 233 14.15 24.45 39.54
C SER A 233 15.42 25.22 39.18
N ASN A 234 15.65 26.33 39.89
CA ASN A 234 16.71 27.35 39.71
C ASN A 234 16.37 28.58 38.84
N ALA A 235 15.21 28.63 38.18
CA ALA A 235 14.83 29.81 37.41
C ALA A 235 14.42 30.99 38.29
N GLN A 236 14.85 32.20 37.91
CA GLN A 236 14.37 33.46 38.46
C GLN A 236 12.94 33.76 37.99
N ALA A 237 12.26 34.74 38.60
CA ALA A 237 10.86 35.06 38.30
C ALA A 237 10.59 35.36 36.82
N ASP A 238 11.45 36.15 36.17
CA ASP A 238 11.25 36.55 34.78
C ASP A 238 11.43 35.37 33.82
N GLU A 239 12.50 34.58 34.00
CA GLU A 239 12.78 33.38 33.18
C GLU A 239 11.71 32.31 33.39
N LEU A 240 11.28 32.08 34.63
CA LEU A 240 10.22 31.13 34.93
C LEU A 240 8.89 31.55 34.28
N ASN A 241 8.56 32.85 34.31
CA ASN A 241 7.34 33.37 33.72
C ASN A 241 7.31 33.14 32.20
N GLU A 242 8.43 33.40 31.51
CA GLU A 242 8.58 33.17 30.07
C GLU A 242 8.54 31.69 29.73
N LYS A 243 9.34 30.86 30.40
CA LYS A 243 9.42 29.41 30.10
C LYS A 243 8.14 28.66 30.44
N THR A 244 7.43 29.06 31.48
CA THR A 244 6.11 28.46 31.80
C THR A 244 5.07 28.83 30.74
N LYS A 245 5.11 30.06 30.21
CA LYS A 245 4.24 30.48 29.11
C LYS A 245 4.50 29.64 27.85
N GLU A 246 5.76 29.60 27.41
CA GLU A 246 6.19 28.84 26.23
C GLU A 246 5.81 27.36 26.36
N LYS A 247 5.99 26.78 27.57
CA LYS A 247 5.63 25.40 27.84
C LYS A 247 4.13 25.15 27.75
N LEU A 248 3.30 26.07 28.23
CA LEU A 248 1.85 25.93 28.10
C LEU A 248 1.39 26.11 26.65
N GLU A 249 2.02 27.01 25.88
CA GLU A 249 1.78 27.16 24.44
C GLU A 249 2.12 25.86 23.69
N GLU A 250 3.24 25.21 24.02
CA GLU A 250 3.61 23.89 23.48
C GLU A 250 2.57 22.82 23.81
N LEU A 251 2.06 22.80 25.05
CA LEU A 251 1.02 21.86 25.49
C LEU A 251 -0.35 22.10 24.85
N GLN A 252 -0.59 23.26 24.23
CA GLN A 252 -1.81 23.48 23.44
C GLN A 252 -1.75 22.79 22.08
N ILE A 253 -0.56 22.39 21.62
CA ILE A 253 -0.35 21.68 20.35
C ILE A 253 -0.51 20.17 20.58
N GLN A 254 -1.64 19.75 21.16
CA GLN A 254 -1.94 18.34 21.42
C GLN A 254 -2.97 17.82 20.41
N GLY A 255 -2.41 17.16 19.42
CA GLY A 255 -3.11 16.54 18.32
C GLY A 255 -2.13 16.37 17.18
N GLY A 256 -1.53 15.18 17.09
CA GLY A 256 -0.61 14.88 16.00
C GLY A 256 -1.44 14.84 14.73
N VAL A 257 -1.14 15.73 13.78
CA VAL A 257 -1.63 15.62 12.41
C VAL A 257 -0.47 15.06 11.60
N SER A 258 -0.34 13.74 11.57
CA SER A 258 0.58 13.11 10.63
C SER A 258 -0.07 13.15 9.26
N VAL A 259 0.52 13.92 8.35
CA VAL A 259 0.06 14.06 6.97
C VAL A 259 1.10 13.43 6.06
N THR A 260 0.95 12.14 5.77
CA THR A 260 1.78 11.51 4.74
C THR A 260 1.23 11.88 3.37
N LEU A 261 2.03 12.63 2.61
CA LEU A 261 1.70 13.11 1.27
C LEU A 261 2.44 12.28 0.23
N ASN A 262 1.70 11.44 -0.49
CA ASN A 262 2.26 10.55 -1.52
C ASN A 262 2.13 11.16 -2.94
N ASP A 263 2.28 12.48 -3.08
CA ASP A 263 2.16 13.15 -4.39
C ASP A 263 3.54 13.61 -4.90
N ARG A 264 3.90 13.09 -6.08
CA ARG A 264 5.16 13.40 -6.78
C ARG A 264 5.17 14.76 -7.49
N SER A 265 4.05 15.48 -7.51
CA SER A 265 3.89 16.77 -8.19
C SER A 265 3.89 17.98 -7.26
N LEU A 266 3.75 17.76 -5.94
CA LEU A 266 3.69 18.83 -4.95
C LEU A 266 5.06 19.03 -4.28
N SER A 267 5.66 20.21 -4.49
CA SER A 267 6.89 20.65 -3.83
C SER A 267 6.55 21.67 -2.76
N MET A 268 6.33 21.23 -1.53
CA MET A 268 6.18 22.11 -0.37
C MET A 268 7.51 22.27 0.36
N ASP A 269 7.71 23.37 1.08
CA ASP A 269 8.95 23.62 1.82
C ASP A 269 8.72 23.46 3.34
N VAL A 270 9.75 23.08 4.10
CA VAL A 270 9.66 23.11 5.57
C VAL A 270 9.35 24.54 6.02
N GLY A 271 8.40 24.69 6.95
CA GLY A 271 7.86 25.97 7.39
C GLY A 271 6.63 26.46 6.62
N ASP A 272 6.21 25.79 5.53
CA ASP A 272 4.88 26.00 4.95
C ASP A 272 3.76 25.54 5.88
N THR A 273 2.52 25.93 5.57
CA THR A 273 1.35 25.47 6.34
C THR A 273 0.43 24.63 5.49
N VAL A 274 -0.07 23.54 6.07
CA VAL A 274 -1.06 22.65 5.44
C VAL A 274 -2.32 22.66 6.29
N THR A 275 -3.49 22.71 5.65
CA THR A 275 -4.77 22.58 6.34
C THR A 275 -5.37 21.20 6.11
N GLY A 276 -5.57 20.45 7.19
CA GLY A 276 -6.33 19.22 7.19
C GLY A 276 -7.79 19.45 7.58
N ARG A 277 -8.70 18.74 6.93
CA ARG A 277 -10.12 18.65 7.34
C ARG A 277 -10.43 17.21 7.71
N ASP A 278 -10.78 16.99 8.97
CA ASP A 278 -11.39 15.73 9.39
C ASP A 278 -12.91 15.87 9.26
N ASN A 279 -13.48 15.22 8.25
CA ASN A 279 -14.92 15.27 7.97
C ASN A 279 -15.76 14.46 8.98
N GLN A 280 -15.15 13.52 9.72
CA GLN A 280 -15.86 12.76 10.76
C GLN A 280 -15.99 13.58 12.05
N LEU A 281 -14.94 14.30 12.43
CA LEU A 281 -14.92 15.16 13.62
C LEU A 281 -15.38 16.60 13.33
N GLY A 282 -15.48 17.00 12.07
CA GLY A 282 -15.85 18.36 11.66
C GLY A 282 -14.77 19.39 11.99
N ILE A 283 -13.52 18.97 12.15
CA ILE A 283 -12.41 19.81 12.58
C ILE A 283 -11.58 20.22 11.37
N THR A 284 -11.22 21.50 11.30
CA THR A 284 -10.22 22.03 10.37
C THR A 284 -9.00 22.47 11.16
N ILE A 285 -7.83 21.91 10.87
CA ILE A 285 -6.58 22.25 11.56
C ILE A 285 -5.56 22.70 10.52
N THR A 286 -4.94 23.86 10.76
CA THR A 286 -3.79 24.34 10.00
C THR A 286 -2.52 24.10 10.81
N VAL A 287 -1.57 23.36 10.25
CA VAL A 287 -0.30 23.01 10.89
C VAL A 287 0.89 23.35 9.99
N PRO A 288 2.05 23.72 10.55
CA PRO A 288 3.27 23.92 9.76
C PRO A 288 3.88 22.57 9.34
N ILE A 289 4.54 22.51 8.19
CA ILE A 289 5.39 21.40 7.78
C ILE A 289 6.67 21.47 8.60
N SER A 290 6.91 20.47 9.44
CA SER A 290 8.04 20.42 10.37
C SER A 290 9.22 19.64 9.82
N LYS A 291 8.97 18.56 9.07
CA LYS A 291 10.02 17.71 8.49
C LYS A 291 9.68 17.33 7.05
N LYS A 292 10.72 17.18 6.24
CA LYS A 292 10.65 16.55 4.92
C LYS A 292 11.60 15.36 4.89
N ILE A 293 11.09 14.22 4.44
CA ILE A 293 11.82 12.95 4.33
C ILE A 293 11.83 12.55 2.86
N VAL A 294 13.00 12.28 2.32
CA VAL A 294 13.22 11.96 0.91
C VAL A 294 13.84 10.59 0.83
N LYS A 295 13.12 9.66 0.21
CA LYS A 295 13.57 8.30 0.01
C LYS A 295 13.70 8.00 -1.48
N VAL A 296 14.87 7.57 -1.91
CA VAL A 296 15.09 7.04 -3.25
C VAL A 296 15.48 5.58 -3.13
N ASN A 297 14.79 4.71 -3.86
CA ASN A 297 15.18 3.32 -4.02
C ASN A 297 15.12 2.97 -5.51
N ASN A 298 16.23 2.47 -6.08
CA ASN A 298 16.33 2.06 -7.48
C ASN A 298 15.81 3.14 -8.46
N GLY A 299 16.18 4.40 -8.24
CA GLY A 299 15.77 5.55 -9.08
C GLY A 299 14.32 6.02 -8.91
N ILE A 300 13.55 5.41 -8.00
CA ILE A 300 12.19 5.81 -7.64
C ILE A 300 12.25 6.68 -6.38
N MET A 301 11.96 7.98 -6.55
CA MET A 301 11.89 8.94 -5.44
C MET A 301 10.48 8.96 -4.83
N GLY A 302 10.41 8.94 -3.50
CA GLY A 302 9.28 9.29 -2.66
C GLY A 302 9.67 10.44 -1.74
N VAL A 303 8.72 11.33 -1.46
CA VAL A 303 8.90 12.46 -0.55
C VAL A 303 7.74 12.41 0.43
N ASP A 304 8.06 12.25 1.70
CA ASP A 304 7.12 12.28 2.81
C ASP A 304 7.31 13.59 3.58
N TYR A 305 6.23 14.04 4.23
CA TYR A 305 6.22 15.26 5.03
C TYR A 305 5.67 14.92 6.41
N GLU A 306 6.26 15.51 7.45
CA GLU A 306 5.65 15.55 8.78
C GLU A 306 5.13 16.97 9.00
N CYS A 307 3.92 17.06 9.54
CA CYS A 307 3.23 18.30 9.79
C CYS A 307 2.88 18.40 11.28
N GLY A 308 2.89 19.61 11.82
CA GLY A 308 2.76 19.85 13.26
C GLY A 308 4.07 19.64 13.99
N THR A 309 4.06 19.83 15.31
CA THR A 309 5.21 19.47 16.14
C THR A 309 5.47 17.98 16.01
N ALA A 310 6.69 17.63 15.59
CA ALA A 310 7.17 16.27 15.41
C ALA A 310 6.69 15.33 16.51
N ASP A 311 6.38 14.10 16.08
CA ASP A 311 5.90 13.00 16.89
C ASP A 311 6.39 13.04 18.33
N GLY A 312 5.45 13.10 19.25
CA GLY A 312 5.65 12.63 20.62
C GLY A 312 6.93 13.12 21.28
N VAL A 313 7.23 14.42 21.22
CA VAL A 313 8.07 15.02 22.25
C VAL A 313 7.35 14.70 23.56
N THR A 314 7.87 13.72 24.30
CA THR A 314 7.53 13.53 25.69
C THR A 314 7.83 14.87 26.35
N THR A 315 6.80 15.70 26.51
CA THR A 315 6.94 17.05 27.04
C THR A 315 7.28 16.86 28.50
N SER A 316 8.58 16.78 28.78
CA SER A 316 9.08 16.70 30.14
C SER A 316 8.50 17.89 30.89
N LEU A 317 7.73 17.60 31.93
CA LEU A 317 7.21 18.59 32.88
C LEU A 317 8.28 19.04 33.89
N SER A 318 9.54 18.71 33.61
CA SER A 318 10.72 19.17 34.33
C SER A 318 11.80 19.69 33.37
N GLY A 319 12.47 20.77 33.78
CA GLY A 319 13.63 21.35 33.12
C GLY A 319 14.59 21.96 34.15
N THR A 320 15.78 22.40 33.72
CA THR A 320 16.75 23.05 34.61
C THR A 320 17.37 24.24 33.88
N ALA A 321 17.40 25.40 34.52
CA ALA A 321 18.07 26.58 33.97
C ALA A 321 19.60 26.34 33.91
N GLU A 322 20.26 26.88 32.88
CA GLU A 322 21.72 26.77 32.75
C GLU A 322 22.42 27.48 33.93
N SER A 323 23.03 26.71 34.83
CA SER A 323 23.71 27.29 35.99
C SER A 323 25.13 27.73 35.63
N GLY A 324 25.39 29.04 35.74
CA GLY A 324 26.73 29.59 35.86
C GLY A 324 27.29 29.37 37.28
N GLY A 325 27.86 28.20 37.54
CA GLY A 325 28.85 28.00 38.59
C GLY A 325 28.39 27.69 40.03
N SER A 326 29.08 26.69 40.60
CA SER A 326 29.27 26.36 42.02
C SER A 326 28.15 25.63 42.77
N GLY A 327 28.26 24.30 42.76
CA GLY A 327 28.06 23.39 43.91
C GLY A 327 26.81 23.57 44.75
N ALA A 328 25.77 22.78 44.47
CA ALA A 328 24.59 22.67 45.33
C ALA A 328 24.25 21.21 45.66
N THR A 329 23.96 20.98 46.93
CA THR A 329 23.32 19.78 47.49
C THR A 329 21.92 19.59 46.91
N TYR A 330 21.60 18.36 46.51
CA TYR A 330 20.31 18.01 45.90
C TYR A 330 19.27 17.62 46.95
N TYR A 331 18.08 18.20 46.87
CA TYR A 331 16.88 17.69 47.53
C TYR A 331 15.84 17.41 46.46
N ALA A 332 15.58 16.12 46.20
CA ALA A 332 14.48 15.68 45.38
C ALA A 332 13.30 15.34 46.31
N ASP A 333 12.19 16.06 46.14
CA ASP A 333 10.84 15.73 46.61
C ASP A 333 10.74 14.97 47.94
N GLY A 334 11.01 15.66 49.05
CA GLY A 334 10.69 15.18 50.39
C GLY A 334 11.51 14.00 50.91
N THR A 335 12.56 13.56 50.20
CA THR A 335 13.40 12.44 50.65
C THR A 335 14.88 12.81 50.60
N THR A 336 15.57 12.68 51.74
CA THR A 336 16.98 13.05 51.86
C THR A 336 17.87 12.01 51.18
N ILE A 337 18.36 12.32 49.98
CA ILE A 337 19.61 11.70 49.48
C ILE A 337 20.74 12.33 50.29
N THR A 338 21.29 11.58 51.23
CA THR A 338 22.36 12.08 52.11
C THR A 338 23.69 11.49 51.66
N MET A 339 24.68 12.36 51.43
CA MET A 339 26.07 11.94 51.23
C MET A 339 26.80 11.99 52.58
N LYS A 340 27.34 10.85 53.03
CA LYS A 340 28.29 10.80 54.15
C LYS A 340 29.47 9.92 53.76
N ASN A 341 30.68 10.41 54.01
CA ASN A 341 31.94 9.68 53.77
C ASN A 341 32.05 9.07 52.36
N ASN A 342 31.76 9.85 51.32
CA ASN A 342 31.77 9.42 49.92
C ASN A 342 30.76 8.31 49.54
N THR A 343 29.81 8.00 50.41
CA THR A 343 28.71 7.06 50.12
C THR A 343 27.40 7.83 50.05
N PHE A 344 26.66 7.62 48.96
CA PHE A 344 25.30 8.13 48.81
C PHE A 344 24.31 7.14 49.41
N SER A 345 23.43 7.63 50.29
CA SER A 345 22.31 6.86 50.82
C SER A 345 21.00 7.56 50.47
N ALA A 346 20.09 6.83 49.83
CA ALA A 346 18.73 7.28 49.53
C ALA A 346 17.75 6.46 50.37
N VAL A 347 16.80 7.13 51.01
CA VAL A 347 15.65 6.47 51.65
C VAL A 347 14.58 6.27 50.58
N VAL A 348 14.08 5.04 50.39
CA VAL A 348 12.92 4.78 49.51
C VAL A 348 11.67 4.85 50.39
N THR A 349 10.79 5.81 50.13
CA THR A 349 9.51 5.92 50.83
C THR A 349 8.48 4.93 50.27
N PRO A 350 7.56 4.42 51.11
CA PRO A 350 6.49 3.53 50.67
C PRO A 350 5.68 4.09 49.48
N SER A 351 5.43 5.40 49.44
CA SER A 351 4.68 6.04 48.35
C SER A 351 5.31 5.89 46.96
N ARG A 352 6.65 5.81 46.86
CA ARG A 352 7.34 5.53 45.58
C ARG A 352 7.25 4.06 45.20
N VAL A 353 7.17 3.18 46.18
CA VAL A 353 6.93 1.75 45.97
C VAL A 353 5.48 1.52 45.53
N ASP A 354 4.52 2.22 46.13
CA ASP A 354 3.10 2.14 45.80
C ASP A 354 2.81 2.57 44.35
N GLY A 355 3.50 3.59 43.84
CA GLY A 355 3.37 4.03 42.45
C GLY A 355 3.93 3.01 41.45
N VAL A 356 5.06 2.38 41.78
CA VAL A 356 5.64 1.29 40.98
C VAL A 356 4.75 0.04 41.05
N GLU A 357 4.21 -0.28 42.22
CA GLU A 357 3.29 -1.40 42.44
C GLU A 357 1.98 -1.20 41.68
N LYS A 358 1.43 0.02 41.67
CA LYS A 358 0.26 0.37 40.86
C LYS A 358 0.56 0.23 39.37
N THR A 359 1.67 0.77 38.89
CA THR A 359 2.08 0.66 37.48
C THR A 359 2.25 -0.81 37.07
N ALA A 360 2.86 -1.62 37.93
CA ALA A 360 3.01 -3.06 37.70
C ALA A 360 1.66 -3.79 37.70
N THR A 361 0.73 -3.41 38.58
CA THR A 361 -0.62 -3.96 38.67
C THR A 361 -1.46 -3.60 37.45
N ASP A 362 -1.39 -2.36 36.99
CA ASP A 362 -2.10 -1.88 35.79
C ASP A 362 -1.55 -2.58 34.53
N ALA A 363 -0.23 -2.70 34.41
CA ALA A 363 0.42 -3.44 33.32
C ALA A 363 0.04 -4.93 33.33
N TYR A 364 0.01 -5.57 34.51
CA TYR A 364 -0.41 -6.96 34.64
C TYR A 364 -1.89 -7.14 34.29
N THR A 365 -2.74 -6.21 34.72
CA THR A 365 -4.18 -6.22 34.41
C THR A 365 -4.41 -6.09 32.90
N LEU A 366 -3.72 -5.15 32.24
CA LEU A 366 -3.77 -4.98 30.79
C LEU A 366 -3.29 -6.23 30.04
N ALA A 367 -2.15 -6.79 30.44
CA ALA A 367 -1.62 -8.03 29.85
C ALA A 367 -2.57 -9.23 30.03
N SER A 368 -3.23 -9.32 31.19
CA SER A 368 -4.24 -10.35 31.46
C SER A 368 -5.50 -10.18 30.59
N GLY A 369 -5.90 -8.93 30.33
CA GLY A 369 -6.99 -8.60 29.41
C GLY A 369 -6.70 -9.06 27.99
N PHE A 370 -5.52 -8.71 27.46
CA PHE A 370 -5.10 -9.18 26.13
C PHE A 370 -5.00 -10.70 26.04
N SER A 371 -4.51 -11.36 27.08
CA SER A 371 -4.45 -12.83 27.11
C SER A 371 -5.85 -13.47 27.03
N ALA A 372 -6.85 -12.88 27.69
CA ALA A 372 -8.23 -13.33 27.63
C ALA A 372 -8.88 -13.07 26.25
N GLU A 373 -8.59 -11.93 25.63
CA GLU A 373 -9.06 -11.62 24.26
C GLU A 373 -8.44 -12.53 23.21
N ILE A 374 -7.13 -12.82 23.31
CA ILE A 374 -6.43 -13.78 22.45
C ILE A 374 -7.06 -15.18 22.61
N GLY A 375 -7.35 -15.60 23.85
CA GLY A 375 -8.01 -16.88 24.11
C GLY A 375 -9.40 -16.97 23.45
N LYS A 376 -10.21 -15.90 23.54
CA LYS A 376 -11.50 -15.82 22.85
C LYS A 376 -11.35 -15.84 21.33
N ALA A 377 -10.39 -15.11 20.77
CA ALA A 377 -10.13 -15.09 19.34
C ALA A 377 -9.71 -16.48 18.81
N GLN A 378 -8.84 -17.18 19.55
CA GLN A 378 -8.43 -18.56 19.23
C GLN A 378 -9.61 -19.54 19.29
N GLN A 379 -10.48 -19.41 20.30
CA GLN A 379 -11.69 -20.22 20.40
C GLN A 379 -12.64 -19.97 19.23
N THR A 380 -12.94 -18.71 18.91
CA THR A 380 -13.77 -18.32 17.77
C THR A 380 -13.19 -18.85 16.45
N ALA A 381 -11.86 -18.78 16.26
CA ALA A 381 -11.21 -19.33 15.07
C ALA A 381 -11.32 -20.86 14.99
N ALA A 382 -11.18 -21.57 16.12
CA ALA A 382 -11.36 -23.02 16.18
C ALA A 382 -12.81 -23.43 15.88
N GLU A 383 -13.79 -22.72 16.44
CA GLU A 383 -15.21 -22.92 16.19
C GLU A 383 -15.58 -22.64 14.72
N ALA A 384 -15.08 -21.56 14.14
CA ALA A 384 -15.26 -21.24 12.72
C ALA A 384 -14.68 -22.32 11.80
N ASN A 385 -13.48 -22.83 12.11
CA ASN A 385 -12.88 -23.94 11.38
C ASN A 385 -13.68 -25.25 11.52
N ALA A 386 -14.21 -25.54 12.71
CA ALA A 386 -15.06 -26.71 12.94
C ALA A 386 -16.37 -26.61 12.14
N ILE A 387 -17.01 -25.44 12.11
CA ILE A 387 -18.21 -25.18 11.32
C ILE A 387 -17.93 -25.30 9.82
N ALA A 388 -16.83 -24.72 9.34
CA ALA A 388 -16.42 -24.84 7.94
C ALA A 388 -16.17 -26.31 7.55
N ALA A 389 -15.47 -27.07 8.41
CA ALA A 389 -15.24 -28.49 8.19
C ALA A 389 -16.54 -29.32 8.21
N ALA A 390 -17.48 -29.00 9.10
CA ALA A 390 -18.78 -29.66 9.20
C ALA A 390 -19.68 -29.38 7.98
N ASN A 391 -19.72 -28.15 7.48
CA ASN A 391 -20.50 -27.78 6.29
C ASN A 391 -20.00 -28.49 5.02
N VAL A 392 -18.71 -28.82 4.93
CA VAL A 392 -18.14 -29.59 3.81
C VAL A 392 -18.28 -31.11 4.02
N ALA A 393 -18.63 -31.59 5.21
CA ALA A 393 -18.79 -33.02 5.48
C ALA A 393 -20.08 -33.63 4.92
N ALA A 394 -21.12 -32.82 4.64
CA ALA A 394 -22.46 -33.29 4.29
C ALA A 394 -22.83 -33.10 2.80
N ILE A 395 -21.92 -33.42 1.87
CA ILE A 395 -22.23 -33.39 0.44
C ILE A 395 -22.78 -34.75 0.02
N THR A 396 -24.09 -34.80 -0.20
CA THR A 396 -24.79 -35.98 -0.72
C THR A 396 -25.20 -35.72 -2.17
N ALA A 397 -24.99 -36.71 -3.03
CA ALA A 397 -25.52 -36.71 -4.40
C ALA A 397 -26.56 -37.82 -4.52
N ALA A 398 -27.63 -37.55 -5.28
CA ALA A 398 -28.61 -38.55 -5.64
C ALA A 398 -28.20 -39.22 -6.95
N LEU A 399 -28.48 -40.53 -7.07
CA LEU A 399 -28.26 -41.26 -8.31
C LEU A 399 -28.91 -40.53 -9.50
N PRO A 400 -28.23 -40.46 -10.66
CA PRO A 400 -27.04 -41.24 -11.07
C PRO A 400 -25.69 -40.61 -10.69
N LEU A 401 -25.67 -39.47 -9.99
CA LEU A 401 -24.45 -38.81 -9.55
C LEU A 401 -23.98 -39.41 -8.22
N SER A 402 -22.67 -39.59 -8.08
CA SER A 402 -22.02 -39.90 -6.82
C SER A 402 -21.05 -38.78 -6.46
N ALA A 403 -21.01 -38.44 -5.17
CA ALA A 403 -20.05 -37.50 -4.62
C ALA A 403 -19.06 -38.27 -3.74
N SER A 404 -17.77 -38.00 -3.93
CA SER A 404 -16.71 -38.53 -3.06
C SER A 404 -15.74 -37.41 -2.69
N ARG A 405 -15.18 -37.48 -1.49
CA ARG A 405 -14.20 -36.49 -0.99
C ARG A 405 -12.78 -37.03 -1.15
N ASN A 406 -11.89 -36.18 -1.65
CA ASN A 406 -10.45 -36.40 -1.62
C ASN A 406 -9.76 -35.16 -1.03
N GLY A 407 -9.44 -35.23 0.26
CA GLY A 407 -8.92 -34.08 1.01
C GLY A 407 -9.92 -32.91 1.06
N GLN A 408 -9.51 -31.74 0.55
CA GLN A 408 -10.34 -30.52 0.51
C GLN A 408 -11.20 -30.39 -0.75
N ALA A 409 -11.06 -31.31 -1.72
CA ALA A 409 -11.83 -31.29 -2.97
C ALA A 409 -12.98 -32.29 -2.97
N VAL A 410 -14.05 -31.94 -3.68
CA VAL A 410 -15.25 -32.77 -3.88
C VAL A 410 -15.28 -33.22 -5.33
N HIS A 411 -15.22 -34.53 -5.55
CA HIS A 411 -15.32 -35.13 -6.87
C HIS A 411 -16.75 -35.60 -7.11
N LEU A 412 -17.39 -35.02 -8.11
CA LEU A 412 -18.69 -35.43 -8.63
C LEU A 412 -18.45 -36.34 -9.83
N THR A 413 -18.96 -37.56 -9.75
CA THR A 413 -18.89 -38.54 -10.85
C THR A 413 -20.29 -38.90 -11.28
N ALA A 414 -20.50 -39.04 -12.59
CA ALA A 414 -21.74 -39.55 -13.14
C ALA A 414 -21.56 -41.02 -13.55
N ALA A 415 -22.52 -41.87 -13.19
CA ALA A 415 -22.56 -43.22 -13.73
C ALA A 415 -22.79 -43.17 -15.26
N GLU A 416 -21.99 -43.91 -16.01
CA GLU A 416 -22.22 -44.11 -17.44
C GLU A 416 -23.54 -44.86 -17.67
N ALA A 417 -24.18 -44.61 -18.81
CA ALA A 417 -25.34 -45.39 -19.21
C ALA A 417 -24.91 -46.80 -19.61
N THR A 418 -25.54 -47.81 -19.02
CA THR A 418 -25.29 -49.23 -19.31
C THR A 418 -26.60 -49.91 -19.69
N VAL A 419 -26.56 -51.15 -20.17
CA VAL A 419 -27.78 -51.93 -20.47
C VAL A 419 -28.76 -51.98 -19.30
N ASN A 420 -28.26 -51.95 -18.06
CA ASN A 420 -29.07 -52.07 -16.84
C ASN A 420 -29.32 -50.73 -16.10
N GLY A 421 -28.77 -49.61 -16.58
CA GLY A 421 -28.89 -48.33 -15.88
C GLY A 421 -28.83 -47.12 -16.82
N SER A 422 -29.67 -46.12 -16.57
CA SER A 422 -29.84 -44.96 -17.48
C SER A 422 -28.65 -43.99 -17.50
N GLY A 423 -27.71 -44.08 -16.56
CA GLY A 423 -26.68 -43.05 -16.37
C GLY A 423 -27.33 -41.67 -16.20
N LEU A 424 -26.80 -40.65 -16.88
CA LEU A 424 -27.38 -39.29 -16.91
C LEU A 424 -28.62 -39.12 -17.79
N MET A 425 -28.99 -40.14 -18.57
CA MET A 425 -30.14 -40.02 -19.48
C MET A 425 -31.46 -40.09 -18.74
N SER A 426 -32.49 -39.44 -19.29
CA SER A 426 -33.86 -39.65 -18.84
C SER A 426 -34.26 -41.10 -19.06
N ALA A 427 -35.17 -41.62 -18.21
CA ALA A 427 -35.71 -42.97 -18.41
C ALA A 427 -36.40 -43.12 -19.78
N ALA A 428 -36.97 -42.03 -20.30
CA ALA A 428 -37.60 -41.99 -21.62
C ALA A 428 -36.59 -42.14 -22.75
N ASP A 429 -35.44 -41.48 -22.67
CA ASP A 429 -34.41 -41.54 -23.72
C ASP A 429 -33.62 -42.84 -23.63
N LYS A 430 -33.34 -43.34 -22.42
CA LYS A 430 -32.76 -44.68 -22.23
C LYS A 430 -33.63 -45.76 -22.89
N LYS A 431 -34.95 -45.71 -22.71
CA LYS A 431 -35.90 -46.65 -23.33
C LYS A 431 -35.92 -46.58 -24.85
N LYS A 432 -35.62 -45.42 -25.46
CA LYS A 432 -35.50 -45.30 -26.93
C LYS A 432 -34.20 -45.90 -27.45
N LEU A 433 -33.12 -45.79 -26.66
CA LEU A 433 -31.81 -46.33 -27.00
C LEU A 433 -31.78 -47.86 -26.84
N ASP A 434 -32.36 -48.36 -25.76
CA ASP A 434 -32.41 -49.78 -25.44
C ASP A 434 -33.17 -50.57 -26.51
N GLY A 435 -32.49 -51.54 -27.12
CA GLY A 435 -33.06 -52.40 -28.15
C GLY A 435 -32.76 -51.98 -29.59
N LEU A 436 -32.07 -50.85 -29.80
CA LEU A 436 -31.54 -50.51 -31.13
C LEU A 436 -30.47 -51.52 -31.58
N GLU A 437 -29.69 -52.11 -30.67
CA GLU A 437 -28.74 -53.18 -31.02
C GLU A 437 -29.40 -54.44 -31.61
N ASN A 438 -30.70 -54.61 -31.37
CA ASN A 438 -31.50 -55.75 -31.88
C ASN A 438 -32.51 -55.32 -32.96
N TYR A 439 -32.43 -54.07 -33.44
CA TYR A 439 -33.29 -53.61 -34.51
C TYR A 439 -32.95 -54.33 -35.82
N THR A 440 -33.85 -55.19 -36.27
CA THR A 440 -33.78 -55.79 -37.59
C THR A 440 -34.63 -54.96 -38.54
N LEU A 441 -34.03 -54.48 -39.64
CA LEU A 441 -34.77 -53.74 -40.66
C LEU A 441 -35.84 -54.68 -41.26
N PRO A 442 -37.13 -54.41 -41.06
CA PRO A 442 -38.20 -55.32 -41.50
C PRO A 442 -38.28 -55.35 -43.03
N ALA A 443 -38.89 -56.39 -43.60
CA ALA A 443 -39.17 -56.41 -45.03
C ALA A 443 -40.17 -55.30 -45.40
N ALA A 444 -39.88 -54.55 -46.47
CA ALA A 444 -40.79 -53.51 -46.95
C ALA A 444 -42.14 -54.11 -47.37
N THR A 445 -43.23 -53.45 -46.98
CA THR A 445 -44.60 -53.75 -47.46
C THR A 445 -45.33 -52.44 -47.78
N ASN A 446 -46.52 -52.51 -48.37
CA ASN A 446 -47.32 -51.32 -48.70
C ASN A 446 -47.73 -50.48 -47.47
N GLY A 447 -47.62 -51.02 -46.25
CA GLY A 447 -47.94 -50.31 -45.00
C GLY A 447 -46.76 -50.17 -44.02
N MET A 448 -45.57 -50.67 -44.36
CA MET A 448 -44.42 -50.67 -43.47
C MET A 448 -43.15 -50.29 -44.22
N ILE A 449 -42.52 -49.20 -43.79
CA ILE A 449 -41.18 -48.81 -44.26
C ILE A 449 -40.19 -49.86 -43.77
N GLY A 450 -39.47 -50.48 -44.70
CA GLY A 450 -38.54 -51.57 -44.44
C GLY A 450 -37.50 -51.69 -45.55
N GLY A 451 -36.62 -52.68 -45.45
CA GLY A 451 -35.62 -53.01 -46.46
C GLY A 451 -36.20 -53.86 -47.58
N VAL A 452 -35.75 -53.61 -48.80
CA VAL A 452 -35.92 -54.53 -49.93
C VAL A 452 -34.59 -55.25 -50.12
N LYS A 453 -34.55 -56.57 -49.92
CA LYS A 453 -33.35 -57.38 -50.17
C LYS A 453 -33.39 -57.89 -51.62
N PRO A 454 -32.47 -57.46 -52.50
CA PRO A 454 -32.37 -58.01 -53.85
C PRO A 454 -32.12 -59.51 -53.80
N ASP A 455 -32.86 -60.29 -54.57
CA ASP A 455 -32.72 -61.74 -54.65
C ASP A 455 -31.95 -62.18 -55.90
N GLY A 456 -31.59 -61.23 -56.76
CA GLY A 456 -30.85 -61.48 -58.00
C GLY A 456 -31.72 -62.03 -59.13
N SER A 457 -33.05 -62.15 -58.94
CA SER A 457 -33.95 -62.72 -59.94
C SER A 457 -35.24 -61.91 -60.15
N THR A 458 -35.96 -61.58 -59.07
CA THR A 458 -37.17 -60.75 -59.12
C THR A 458 -36.84 -59.29 -58.86
N ILE A 459 -35.83 -59.02 -58.03
CA ILE A 459 -35.28 -57.69 -57.77
C ILE A 459 -33.75 -57.77 -57.87
N THR A 460 -33.15 -56.96 -58.74
CA THR A 460 -31.69 -56.85 -58.88
C THR A 460 -31.22 -55.42 -58.57
N VAL A 461 -29.92 -55.29 -58.28
CA VAL A 461 -29.23 -54.00 -58.17
C VAL A 461 -28.01 -54.04 -59.07
N ASN A 462 -27.92 -53.08 -59.98
CA ASN A 462 -26.80 -52.98 -60.91
C ASN A 462 -25.57 -52.34 -60.25
N ASP A 463 -24.40 -52.44 -60.87
CA ASP A 463 -23.13 -51.91 -60.35
C ASP A 463 -23.12 -50.38 -60.15
N ASP A 464 -24.07 -49.66 -60.75
CA ASP A 464 -24.31 -48.22 -60.59
C ASP A 464 -25.34 -47.89 -59.48
N GLY A 465 -25.86 -48.90 -58.77
CA GLY A 465 -26.79 -48.76 -57.66
C GLY A 465 -28.27 -48.67 -58.04
N VAL A 466 -28.62 -48.85 -59.31
CA VAL A 466 -30.03 -48.83 -59.76
C VAL A 466 -30.75 -50.12 -59.37
N ILE A 467 -31.88 -50.00 -58.67
CA ILE A 467 -32.76 -51.12 -58.29
C ILE A 467 -33.75 -51.40 -59.44
N THR A 468 -33.79 -52.64 -59.94
CA THR A 468 -34.68 -53.05 -61.05
C THR A 468 -35.58 -54.22 -60.64
N ALA A 469 -36.88 -54.12 -60.91
CA ALA A 469 -37.84 -55.20 -60.72
C ALA A 469 -38.11 -55.96 -62.03
N HIS A 470 -38.09 -57.29 -61.96
CA HIS A 470 -38.29 -58.20 -63.09
C HIS A 470 -39.63 -58.94 -62.95
N VAL A 471 -40.34 -59.10 -64.06
CA VAL A 471 -41.58 -59.88 -64.11
C VAL A 471 -41.28 -61.38 -64.13
N THR A 472 -41.74 -62.13 -63.12
CA THR A 472 -41.68 -63.60 -63.12
C THR A 472 -42.86 -64.16 -63.90
N SER A 473 -42.72 -64.32 -65.21
CA SER A 473 -43.66 -65.09 -66.01
C SER A 473 -42.90 -65.97 -66.99
N ALA A 474 -42.76 -67.25 -66.61
CA ALA A 474 -42.41 -68.32 -67.52
C ALA A 474 -43.56 -68.49 -68.52
N GLY A 475 -43.44 -67.91 -69.73
CA GLY A 475 -44.46 -68.09 -70.77
C GLY A 475 -44.49 -67.05 -71.88
N GLY A 476 -43.33 -66.62 -72.40
CA GLY A 476 -43.26 -65.59 -73.44
C GLY A 476 -42.22 -65.83 -74.53
N GLY A 477 -41.95 -67.09 -74.89
CA GLY A 477 -41.23 -67.38 -76.15
C GLY A 477 -42.11 -67.03 -77.36
N PRO A 478 -41.54 -66.64 -78.51
CA PRO A 478 -42.31 -66.21 -79.68
C PRO A 478 -43.26 -67.32 -80.17
N VAL A 479 -44.56 -67.05 -80.18
CA VAL A 479 -45.59 -67.98 -80.66
C VAL A 479 -45.61 -67.94 -82.20
N MET A 480 -45.19 -69.02 -82.85
CA MET A 480 -45.22 -69.13 -84.32
C MET A 480 -46.67 -69.22 -84.84
N PRO A 481 -47.07 -68.54 -85.93
CA PRO A 481 -48.44 -68.63 -86.45
C PRO A 481 -48.79 -70.04 -86.99
N ILE A 482 -50.09 -70.37 -87.07
CA ILE A 482 -50.56 -71.59 -87.75
C ILE A 482 -50.23 -71.49 -89.24
N GLY A 483 -49.75 -72.58 -89.83
CA GLY A 483 -49.20 -72.65 -91.20
C GLY A 483 -47.71 -72.34 -91.29
N TYR A 484 -47.06 -71.99 -90.17
CA TYR A 484 -45.62 -71.77 -90.15
C TYR A 484 -44.88 -73.09 -90.35
N VAL A 485 -43.88 -73.10 -91.23
CA VAL A 485 -43.10 -74.29 -91.58
C VAL A 485 -41.69 -74.17 -91.04
N VAL A 486 -41.22 -75.20 -90.34
CA VAL A 486 -39.85 -75.30 -89.83
C VAL A 486 -39.22 -76.62 -90.30
N MET A 487 -37.97 -76.55 -90.75
CA MET A 487 -37.15 -77.73 -91.00
C MET A 487 -36.15 -77.86 -89.85
N ASN A 488 -36.04 -79.03 -89.25
CA ASN A 488 -34.98 -79.31 -88.29
C ASN A 488 -34.09 -80.46 -88.77
N THR A 489 -32.92 -80.58 -88.15
CA THR A 489 -31.91 -81.57 -88.54
C THR A 489 -32.03 -82.89 -87.76
N THR A 490 -32.90 -82.94 -86.73
CA THR A 490 -33.02 -84.07 -85.81
C THR A 490 -34.24 -84.95 -86.08
N GLY A 491 -35.23 -84.44 -86.82
CA GLY A 491 -36.51 -85.10 -87.03
C GLY A 491 -37.47 -85.03 -85.83
N ALA A 492 -37.09 -84.38 -84.74
CA ALA A 492 -37.94 -84.26 -83.54
C ALA A 492 -39.14 -83.33 -83.79
N ASN A 493 -40.27 -83.59 -83.13
CA ASN A 493 -41.44 -82.72 -83.24
C ASN A 493 -41.16 -81.36 -82.54
N PRO A 494 -41.33 -80.21 -83.22
CA PRO A 494 -41.02 -78.88 -82.65
C PRO A 494 -41.90 -78.42 -81.48
N THR A 495 -42.94 -79.19 -81.09
CA THR A 495 -43.83 -78.84 -79.97
C THR A 495 -43.08 -78.53 -78.67
N VAL A 496 -41.96 -79.21 -78.39
CA VAL A 496 -41.22 -79.03 -77.13
C VAL A 496 -40.52 -77.67 -77.04
N ASP A 497 -40.09 -77.12 -78.16
CA ASP A 497 -39.32 -75.86 -78.21
C ASP A 497 -40.22 -74.64 -78.45
N PHE A 498 -41.29 -74.82 -79.24
CA PHE A 498 -42.14 -73.70 -79.70
C PHE A 498 -43.61 -73.79 -79.25
N GLY A 499 -43.99 -74.87 -78.56
CA GLY A 499 -45.39 -75.16 -78.24
C GLY A 499 -46.24 -75.44 -79.48
N GLY A 500 -47.54 -75.69 -79.29
CA GLY A 500 -48.49 -75.95 -80.39
C GLY A 500 -48.46 -77.38 -80.95
N THR A 501 -49.33 -77.65 -81.92
CA THR A 501 -49.41 -78.94 -82.64
C THR A 501 -48.72 -78.80 -83.99
N TRP A 502 -47.77 -79.69 -84.26
CA TRP A 502 -47.03 -79.73 -85.51
C TRP A 502 -47.25 -81.05 -86.23
N GLU A 503 -47.39 -80.97 -87.55
CA GLU A 503 -47.58 -82.12 -88.42
C GLU A 503 -46.41 -82.20 -89.42
N GLN A 504 -45.84 -83.39 -89.58
CA GLN A 504 -44.72 -83.57 -90.49
C GLN A 504 -45.20 -83.48 -91.94
N ARG A 505 -44.45 -82.79 -92.80
CA ARG A 505 -44.73 -82.62 -94.23
C ARG A 505 -43.60 -83.22 -95.08
N PRO A 506 -43.53 -84.56 -95.23
CA PRO A 506 -42.45 -85.20 -95.98
C PRO A 506 -42.37 -84.78 -97.46
N SER A 507 -43.49 -84.30 -98.02
CA SER A 507 -43.54 -83.77 -99.39
C SER A 507 -42.79 -82.45 -99.59
N LEU A 508 -42.48 -81.71 -98.51
CA LEU A 508 -41.74 -80.44 -98.55
C LEU A 508 -40.25 -80.61 -98.24
N GLY A 509 -39.83 -81.77 -97.73
CA GLY A 509 -38.44 -82.10 -97.39
C GLY A 509 -38.34 -83.01 -96.17
N ALA A 510 -37.17 -83.62 -95.98
CA ALA A 510 -36.90 -84.44 -94.79
C ALA A 510 -36.97 -83.56 -93.53
N TYR A 511 -37.68 -84.03 -92.50
CA TYR A 511 -37.78 -83.36 -91.19
C TYR A 511 -38.38 -81.94 -91.22
N VAL A 512 -39.24 -81.68 -92.21
CA VAL A 512 -40.05 -80.47 -92.30
C VAL A 512 -41.37 -80.68 -91.55
N TRP A 513 -41.73 -79.70 -90.72
CA TRP A 513 -42.93 -79.68 -89.89
C TRP A 513 -43.71 -78.38 -90.13
N GLU A 514 -45.02 -78.49 -90.27
CA GLU A 514 -45.94 -77.35 -90.36
C GLU A 514 -46.78 -77.27 -89.08
N ARG A 515 -46.94 -76.06 -88.53
CA ARG A 515 -47.80 -75.84 -87.37
C ARG A 515 -49.26 -75.90 -87.79
N THR A 516 -50.03 -76.77 -87.17
CA THR A 516 -51.47 -76.94 -87.46
C THR A 516 -52.39 -76.38 -86.38
N LYS A 517 -51.90 -76.22 -85.14
CA LYS A 517 -52.60 -75.52 -84.03
C LYS A 517 -51.65 -74.81 -83.09
#